data_AF-A0A963J1J0-F1
#
_entry.id   AF-A0A963J1J0-F1
#
_cell.length_a   1.000
_cell.length_b   1.000
_cell.length_c   1.000
_cell.angle_alpha   90.00
_cell.angle_beta   90.00
_cell.angle_gamma   90.00
#
_symmetry.space_group_name_H-M   'P 1'
#
loop_
_entity.id
_entity.type
_entity.pdbx_description
1 polymer ?
#
loop_
_entity_poly.entity_id
_entity_poly.type
_entity_poly.pdbx_seq_one_letter_code
_entity_poly.pdbx_strand_id
1 'polypeptide(L)' 'MSDTTFDYIIIGGGTAGALLCNRLSADSNRRVLLIEAGRKDDYHWIHIPVGYLYCIGNPRTDW' A
#
# COMPACT_ATOMS: atom_id res chain seq x y z
N MET A 1 15.61 16.21 -13.05
CA MET A 1 15.42 14.75 -12.86
C MET A 1 15.02 14.54 -11.41
N SER A 2 13.96 13.78 -11.13
CA SER A 2 13.68 13.34 -9.77
C SER A 2 14.77 12.36 -9.35
N ASP A 3 15.39 12.58 -8.21
CA ASP A 3 16.33 11.63 -7.63
C ASP A 3 15.58 10.32 -7.31
N THR A 4 16.01 9.20 -7.89
CA THR A 4 15.36 7.88 -7.74
C THR A 4 16.04 6.99 -6.68
N THR A 5 16.89 7.57 -5.83
CA THR A 5 17.57 6.86 -4.74
C THR A 5 16.68 6.79 -3.51
N PHE A 6 16.58 5.62 -2.88
CA PHE A 6 15.83 5.42 -1.64
C PHE A 6 16.67 4.57 -0.68
N ASP A 7 16.58 4.84 0.62
CA ASP A 7 17.25 4.04 1.65
C ASP A 7 16.54 2.69 1.82
N TYR A 8 15.22 2.69 1.62
CA TYR A 8 14.37 1.51 1.73
C TYR A 8 13.35 1.48 0.59
N ILE A 9 13.22 0.30 -0.03
CA ILE A 9 12.16 -0.01 -0.97
C ILE A 9 11.33 -1.16 -0.38
N ILE A 10 10.06 -0.90 -0.13
CA ILE A 10 9.10 -1.87 0.42
C ILE A 10 8.18 -2.28 -0.74
N ILE A 11 8.10 -3.58 -1.00
CA ILE A 11 7.24 -4.15 -2.05
C ILE A 11 6.06 -4.85 -1.38
N GLY A 12 4.86 -4.34 -1.60
CA GLY A 12 3.62 -4.77 -0.97
C GLY A 12 3.17 -3.82 0.15
N GLY A 13 2.06 -3.12 -0.07
CA GLY A 13 1.35 -2.23 0.84
C GLY A 13 0.30 -2.91 1.73
N GLY A 14 0.41 -4.23 1.92
CA GLY A 14 -0.37 -4.96 2.92
C GLY A 14 0.00 -4.56 4.36
N THR A 15 -0.63 -5.19 5.36
CA THR A 15 -0.49 -4.81 6.79
C THR A 15 0.95 -4.66 7.27
N ALA A 16 1.83 -5.60 6.91
CA ALA A 16 3.24 -5.56 7.31
C ALA A 16 4.01 -4.44 6.60
N GLY A 17 3.80 -4.27 5.29
CA GLY A 17 4.48 -3.25 4.49
C GLY A 17 4.05 -1.84 4.87
N ALA A 18 2.75 -1.63 5.09
CA ALA A 18 2.21 -0.37 5.59
C ALA A 18 2.78 -0.01 6.98
N LEU A 19 2.83 -0.98 7.90
CA LEU A 19 3.42 -0.76 9.22
C LEU A 19 4.90 -0.40 9.13
N LEU A 20 5.68 -1.16 8.35
CA LEU A 20 7.11 -0.92 8.17
C LEU A 20 7.37 0.46 7.54
N CYS A 21 6.61 0.80 6.49
CA CYS A 21 6.69 2.10 5.82
C CYS A 21 6.43 3.24 6.80
N ASN A 22 5.36 3.15 7.60
CA ASN A 22 5.03 4.15 8.61
C ASN A 22 6.14 4.31 9.67
N ARG A 23 6.80 3.22 10.09
CA ARG A 23 7.88 3.29 11.10
C ARG A 23 9.18 3.85 10.54
N LEU A 24 9.56 3.44 9.32
CA LEU A 24 10.81 3.90 8.70
C LEU A 24 10.72 5.35 8.22
N SER A 25 9.56 5.75 7.68
CA SER A 25 9.33 7.12 7.18
C SER A 25 9.11 8.15 8.29
N ALA A 26 8.94 7.73 9.55
CA ALA A 26 8.86 8.64 10.69
C ALA A 26 10.19 9.39 10.94
N ASP A 27 11.32 8.86 10.48
CA ASP A 27 12.61 9.54 10.47
C ASP A 27 12.76 10.32 9.14
N SER A 28 12.75 11.65 9.21
CA SER A 28 12.84 12.53 8.04
C SER A 28 14.16 12.43 7.28
N ASN A 29 15.18 11.78 7.85
CA ASN A 29 16.45 11.53 7.17
C ASN A 29 16.41 10.32 6.24
N ARG A 30 15.31 9.55 6.23
CA ARG A 30 15.16 8.33 5.43
C ARG A 30 14.18 8.56 4.28
N ARG A 31 14.60 8.21 3.07
CA ARG A 31 13.75 8.16 1.88
C ARG A 31 13.21 6.74 1.73
N VAL A 32 11.91 6.58 1.95
CA VAL A 32 11.22 5.29 1.88
C VAL A 32 10.28 5.27 0.68
N LEU A 33 10.42 4.27 -0.19
CA LEU A 33 9.51 4.00 -1.29
C LEU A 33 8.65 2.78 -0.96
N LEU A 34 7.33 2.93 -1.03
CA LEU A 34 6.38 1.81 -0.99
C LEU A 34 5.82 1.59 -2.41
N ILE A 35 5.94 0.37 -2.91
CA ILE A 35 5.34 -0.06 -4.18
C ILE A 35 4.26 -1.08 -3.85
N GLU A 36 3.05 -0.83 -4.32
CA GLU A 36 1.90 -1.72 -4.16
C GLU A 36 1.28 -1.98 -5.53
N ALA A 37 0.94 -3.24 -5.80
CA ALA A 37 0.33 -3.65 -7.07
C ALA A 37 -1.14 -3.22 -7.15
N GLY A 38 -1.83 -3.29 -6.01
CA GLY A 38 -3.22 -2.87 -5.85
C GLY A 38 -3.43 -1.37 -6.07
N ARG A 39 -4.69 -1.04 -6.34
CA ARG A 39 -5.14 0.36 -6.41
C ARG A 39 -5.27 0.96 -5.01
N LYS A 40 -5.49 2.27 -4.96
CA LYS A 40 -5.84 2.98 -3.74
C LYS A 40 -7.07 2.33 -3.07
N ASP A 41 -7.05 2.23 -1.75
CA ASP A 41 -8.18 1.78 -0.93
C ASP A 41 -9.27 2.85 -0.85
N ASP A 42 -9.99 3.03 -1.96
CA ASP A 42 -11.10 3.97 -2.10
C ASP A 42 -12.38 3.31 -2.63
N TYR A 43 -12.42 1.97 -2.64
CA TYR A 43 -13.60 1.22 -3.06
C TYR A 43 -14.53 1.00 -1.87
N HIS A 44 -15.74 1.57 -1.92
CA HIS A 44 -16.65 1.60 -0.78
C HIS A 44 -16.96 0.22 -0.16
N TRP A 45 -17.00 -0.85 -0.98
CA TRP A 45 -17.23 -2.22 -0.48
C TRP A 45 -16.13 -2.73 0.46
N ILE A 46 -14.92 -2.18 0.42
CA ILE A 46 -13.83 -2.53 1.36
C ILE A 46 -14.16 -2.07 2.79
N HIS A 47 -14.90 -0.96 2.91
CA HIS A 47 -15.18 -0.30 4.19
C HIS A 47 -16.51 -0.75 4.83
N ILE A 48 -17.35 -1.50 4.10
CA ILE A 48 -18.60 -2.07 4.63
C ILE A 48 -18.30 -3.45 5.23
N PRO A 49 -18.71 -3.74 6.49
CA PRO A 49 -18.61 -5.08 7.04
C PRO A 49 -19.29 -6.13 6.13
N VAL A 50 -18.61 -7.24 5.88
CA VAL A 50 -19.05 -8.31 4.94
C VAL A 50 -19.10 -7.85 3.46
N GLY A 51 -18.69 -6.62 3.14
CA GLY A 51 -18.59 -6.11 1.76
C GLY A 51 -17.53 -6.80 0.90
N TYR A 52 -16.63 -7.58 1.50
CA TYR A 52 -15.60 -8.36 0.78
C TYR A 52 -16.18 -9.32 -0.27
N LEU A 53 -17.47 -9.70 -0.16
CA LEU A 53 -18.16 -10.49 -1.18
C LEU A 53 -18.18 -9.81 -2.55
N TYR A 54 -18.16 -8.48 -2.60
CA TYR A 54 -18.08 -7.69 -3.84
C TYR A 54 -16.65 -7.46 -4.33
N CYS A 55 -15.66 -7.89 -3.55
CA CYS A 55 -14.24 -7.81 -3.88
C CYS A 55 -13.72 -9.11 -4.52
N ILE A 56 -14.35 -10.26 -4.25
CA ILE A 56 -13.94 -11.56 -4.79
C ILE A 56 -14.17 -11.61 -6.31
N GLY A 57 -13.13 -11.97 -7.06
CA GLY A 57 -13.13 -12.03 -8.53
C GLY A 57 -13.17 -10.66 -9.21
N ASN A 58 -12.99 -9.57 -8.46
CA ASN A 58 -13.08 -8.21 -8.98
C ASN A 58 -11.67 -7.67 -9.28
N PRO A 59 -11.31 -7.40 -10.55
CA PRO A 59 -9.98 -6.90 -10.93
C PRO A 59 -9.60 -5.55 -10.32
N ARG A 60 -10.55 -4.85 -9.67
CA ARG A 60 -10.25 -3.62 -8.92
C ARG A 60 -9.51 -3.92 -7.60
N THR A 61 -9.83 -5.04 -6.98
CA THR A 61 -9.40 -5.40 -5.61
C THR A 61 -8.59 -6.68 -5.56
N ASP A 62 -8.77 -7.56 -6.53
CA ASP A 62 -7.94 -8.75 -6.74
C ASP A 62 -6.81 -8.40 -7.71
N TRP A 63 -5.57 -8.64 -7.30
CA TRP A 63 -4.33 -8.32 -8.01
C TRP A 63 -3.32 -9.47 -7.91
#